data_AF-A0A3D0UQU6-F1
#
_entry.id   AF-A0A3D0UQU6-F1
#
_cell.length_a   1.000
_cell.length_b   1.000
_cell.length_c   1.000
_cell.angle_alpha   90.00
_cell.angle_beta   90.00
_cell.angle_gamma   90.00
#
_symmetry.space_group_name_H-M   'P 1'
#
loop_
_entity.id
_entity.type
_entity.pdbx_description
1 polymer ?
#
loop_
_entity_poly.entity_id
_entity_poly.type
_entity_poly.pdbx_seq_one_letter_code
_entity_poly.pdbx_strand_id
1 'polypeptide(L)' 'MKATVQDVAWCAGVSIGTVSNTRTDWRPIVEETRQRILAAMDELDY' A
#
# COMPACT_ATOMS: atom_id res chain seq x y z
N MET A 1 3.21 15.84 9.13
CA MET A 1 3.15 15.80 7.65
C MET A 1 2.30 14.59 7.31
N LYS A 2 1.27 14.71 6.47
CA LYS A 2 0.37 13.57 6.16
C LYS A 2 1.11 12.62 5.23
N ALA A 3 1.22 11.35 5.61
CA ALA A 3 1.63 10.31 4.68
C ALA A 3 0.71 10.33 3.46
N THR A 4 1.29 10.09 2.29
CA THR A 4 0.54 10.01 1.04
C THR A 4 0.54 8.58 0.55
N VAL A 5 -0.41 8.24 -0.32
CA VAL A 5 -0.44 6.93 -1.01
C VAL A 5 0.89 6.64 -1.73
N GLN A 6 1.62 7.67 -2.13
CA GLN A 6 2.94 7.55 -2.74
C GLN A 6 4.00 7.03 -1.76
N ASP A 7 3.97 7.56 -0.52
CA ASP A 7 4.84 7.13 0.57
C ASP A 7 4.55 5.68 0.97
N VAL A 8 3.26 5.33 1.13
CA VAL A 8 2.84 3.95 1.44
C VAL A 8 3.26 2.99 0.31
N ALA A 9 3.10 3.40 -0.95
CA ALA A 9 3.53 2.59 -2.09
C ALA A 9 5.05 2.36 -2.07
N TRP A 10 5.83 3.41 -1.79
CA TRP A 10 7.28 3.33 -1.77
C TRP A 10 7.81 2.49 -0.59
N CYS A 11 7.25 2.68 0.59
CA CYS A 11 7.57 1.93 1.81
C CYS A 11 7.19 0.44 1.68
N ALA A 12 6.01 0.13 1.13
CA ALA A 12 5.58 -1.25 0.90
C ALA A 12 6.26 -1.93 -0.30
N GLY A 13 7.09 -1.21 -1.07
CA GLY A 13 7.77 -1.74 -2.26
C GLY A 13 6.83 -2.08 -3.40
N VAL A 14 5.72 -1.36 -3.54
CA VAL A 14 4.69 -1.58 -4.56
C VAL A 14 4.48 -0.35 -5.43
N SER A 15 3.93 -0.55 -6.63
CA SER A 15 3.51 0.57 -7.45
C SER A 15 2.25 1.24 -6.88
N ILE A 16 2.12 2.54 -7.11
CA ILE A 16 0.89 3.30 -6.77
C ILE A 16 -0.35 2.62 -7.38
N GLY A 17 -0.23 2.10 -8.60
CA GLY A 17 -1.30 1.33 -9.25
C GLY A 17 -1.68 0.04 -8.50
N THR A 18 -0.76 -0.60 -7.80
CA THR A 18 -1.08 -1.73 -6.91
C THR A 18 -1.89 -1.25 -5.71
N VAL A 19 -1.52 -0.13 -5.09
CA VAL A 19 -2.29 0.47 -3.98
C VAL A 19 -3.68 0.93 -4.45
N SER A 20 -3.80 1.50 -5.64
CA SER A 20 -5.09 1.84 -6.25
C SER A 20 -5.92 0.60 -6.57
N ASN A 21 -5.29 -0.49 -7.04
CA ASN A 21 -5.99 -1.75 -7.29
C ASN A 21 -6.47 -2.42 -5.98
N THR A 22 -5.75 -2.23 -4.86
CA THR A 22 -6.21 -2.65 -3.52
C THR A 22 -7.57 -2.08 -3.17
N ARG A 23 -7.85 -0.84 -3.60
CA ARG A 23 -9.11 -0.16 -3.32
C ARG A 23 -10.22 -0.53 -4.30
N THR A 24 -9.86 -0.97 -5.51
CA THR A 24 -10.80 -1.25 -6.61
C THR A 24 -11.20 -2.73 -6.68
N ASP A 25 -10.67 -3.59 -5.79
CA ASP A 25 -10.92 -5.05 -5.74
C ASP A 25 -10.62 -5.80 -7.06
N TRP A 26 -9.94 -5.13 -7.99
CA TRP A 26 -9.88 -5.57 -9.39
C TRP A 26 -8.85 -6.68 -9.61
N ARG A 27 -7.88 -6.79 -8.70
CA ARG A 27 -6.87 -7.86 -8.72
C ARG A 27 -6.62 -8.39 -7.30
N PRO A 28 -6.65 -9.72 -7.10
CA PRO A 28 -6.22 -10.31 -5.84
C PRO A 28 -4.75 -9.98 -5.65
N ILE A 29 -4.47 -9.20 -4.61
CA ILE A 29 -3.10 -8.92 -4.17
C ILE A 29 -2.67 -10.12 -3.35
N VAL A 30 -1.44 -10.57 -3.54
CA VAL A 30 -0.87 -11.61 -2.68
C VAL A 30 -0.86 -11.13 -1.23
N GLU A 31 -1.16 -12.02 -0.30
CA GLU A 31 -1.28 -11.67 1.13
C GLU A 31 0.01 -11.05 1.68
N GLU A 32 1.17 -11.50 1.18
CA GLU A 32 2.47 -10.92 1.51
C GLU A 32 2.55 -9.42 1.17
N THR A 33 2.04 -9.02 0.01
CA THR A 33 1.99 -7.61 -0.40
C THR A 33 1.01 -6.82 0.46
N ARG A 34 -0.14 -7.42 0.82
CA ARG A 34 -1.10 -6.80 1.74
C ARG A 34 -0.48 -6.54 3.11
N GLN A 35 0.30 -7.48 3.64
CA GLN A 35 1.01 -7.29 4.90
C GLN A 35 2.06 -6.19 4.83
N ARG A 36 2.84 -6.08 3.74
CA ARG A 36 3.77 -4.97 3.54
C ARG A 36 3.06 -3.62 3.49
N ILE A 37 1.92 -3.54 2.81
CA ILE A 37 1.11 -2.31 2.74
C ILE A 37 0.58 -1.94 4.13
N LEU A 38 0.06 -2.91 4.89
CA LEU A 38 -0.42 -2.67 6.26
C LEU A 38 0.69 -2.20 7.19
N ALA A 39 1.89 -2.81 7.12
CA ALA A 39 3.05 -2.39 7.89
C ALA A 39 3.50 -0.98 7.50
N ALA A 40 3.53 -0.67 6.20
CA ALA A 40 3.84 0.67 5.73
C ALA A 40 2.81 1.72 6.18
N MET A 41 1.52 1.39 6.18
CA MET A 41 0.46 2.29 6.67
C MET A 41 0.59 2.56 8.18
N ASP A 42 0.97 1.54 8.96
CA ASP A 42 1.25 1.66 10.40
C ASP A 42 2.48 2.53 10.67
N GLU A 43 3.59 2.30 9.95
CA GLU A 43 4.82 3.12 10.08
C GLU A 43 4.61 4.58 9.67
N LEU A 44 3.69 4.82 8.73
CA LEU A 44 3.45 6.15 8.16
C LEU A 44 2.28 6.90 8.83
N ASP A 45 1.60 6.29 9.81
CA ASP A 45 0.40 6.84 10.46
C ASP A 45 -0.65 7.29 9.42
N TYR A 46 -0.91 6.42 8.43
CA TYR A 46 -1.78 6.69 7.27
C TYR A 46 -3.20 6.14 7.40
#